data_AF-A0A2H0VK67-F1
#
_entry.id   AF-A0A2H0VK67-F1
#
_cell.length_a   1.000
_cell.length_b   1.000
_cell.length_c   1.000
_cell.angle_alpha   90.00
_cell.angle_beta   90.00
_cell.angle_gamma   90.00
#
_symmetry.space_group_name_H-M   'P 1'
#
loop_
_entity.id
_entity.type
_entity.pdbx_description
1 polymer ?
#
loop_
_entity_poly.entity_id
_entity_poly.type
_entity_poly.pdbx_seq_one_letter_code
_entity_poly.pdbx_strand_id
1 'polypeptide(L)'
;MKIIEKLFCKAPSIIKRSNSNCFNVTLYQRNISHRLEIPIGARGKLDITLPNWCVNNKKYLISILKGLFEAEASYCVHLRTCTYNFEFSNRNTSLLNKVEKSLRHLGYSPERRTYAIRLRKRNEVESFKKMIDFRSYL
;
A
#
# COMPACT_ATOMS: atom_id res chain seq x y z
N MET A 1 -4.89 -9.28 12.57
CA MET A 1 -4.59 -9.15 14.03
C MET A 1 -3.31 -9.90 14.40
N LYS A 2 -3.19 -11.20 14.09
CA LYS A 2 -2.03 -12.04 14.42
C LYS A 2 -0.63 -11.45 14.12
N ILE A 3 -0.47 -10.63 13.07
CA ILE A 3 0.84 -10.03 12.75
C ILE A 3 1.26 -8.94 13.75
N ILE A 4 0.32 -8.14 14.23
CA ILE A 4 0.57 -7.07 15.21
C ILE A 4 0.97 -7.69 16.55
N GLU A 5 0.23 -8.70 16.99
CA GLU A 5 0.49 -9.43 18.22
C GLU A 5 1.85 -10.13 18.19
N LYS A 6 2.21 -10.78 17.07
CA LYS A 6 3.52 -11.42 16.91
C LYS A 6 4.67 -10.42 16.89
N LEU A 7 4.51 -9.27 16.22
CA LEU A 7 5.59 -8.30 16.06
C LEU A 7 5.82 -7.45 17.32
N PHE A 8 4.74 -7.10 18.01
CA PHE A 8 4.80 -6.17 19.14
C PHE A 8 4.56 -6.84 20.48
N CYS A 9 4.32 -8.17 20.51
CA CYS A 9 3.95 -8.93 21.71
C CYS A 9 2.80 -8.26 22.49
N LYS A 10 1.88 -7.63 21.76
CA LYS A 10 0.81 -6.81 22.32
C LYS A 10 -0.43 -6.86 21.44
N ALA A 11 -1.58 -7.12 22.05
CA ALA A 11 -2.87 -7.04 21.38
C ALA A 11 -3.23 -5.56 21.09
N PRO A 12 -3.62 -5.20 19.86
CA PRO A 12 -4.14 -3.87 19.58
C PRO A 12 -5.57 -3.72 20.12
N SER A 13 -5.94 -2.50 20.48
CA SER A 13 -7.32 -2.14 20.81
C SER A 13 -8.12 -1.92 19.54
N ILE A 14 -9.36 -2.41 19.49
CA ILE A 14 -10.28 -2.27 18.35
C ILE A 14 -11.53 -1.57 18.83
N ILE A 15 -11.85 -0.42 18.22
CA ILE A 15 -13.03 0.38 18.59
C ILE A 15 -13.80 0.73 17.33
N LYS A 16 -15.09 0.35 17.26
CA LYS A 16 -15.99 0.80 16.18
C LYS A 16 -16.25 2.29 16.35
N ARG A 17 -16.08 3.08 15.28
CA ARG A 17 -16.44 4.50 15.32
C ARG A 17 -17.96 4.66 15.28
N SER A 18 -18.50 5.53 16.12
CA SER A 18 -19.94 5.76 16.24
C SER A 18 -20.58 6.29 14.95
N ASN A 19 -19.90 7.20 14.26
CA ASN A 19 -20.46 7.94 13.11
C ASN A 19 -19.89 7.51 11.76
N SER A 20 -19.34 6.30 11.66
CA SER A 20 -18.77 5.80 10.41
C SER A 20 -18.70 4.27 10.41
N ASN A 21 -18.83 3.65 9.24
CA ASN A 21 -18.66 2.20 9.10
C ASN A 21 -17.17 1.79 9.08
N CYS A 22 -16.41 2.19 10.10
CA CYS A 22 -15.00 1.86 10.23
C CYS A 22 -14.60 1.54 11.68
N PHE A 23 -13.48 0.86 11.81
CA PHE A 23 -12.88 0.50 13.09
C PHE A 23 -11.54 1.22 13.25
N ASN A 24 -11.32 1.79 14.43
CA ASN A 24 -10.01 2.24 14.84
C ASN A 24 -9.26 1.05 15.43
N VAL A 25 -8.09 0.75 14.88
CA VAL A 25 -7.15 -0.22 15.44
C VAL A 25 -5.99 0.56 16.04
N THR A 26 -5.86 0.54 17.36
CA THR A 26 -4.88 1.33 18.11
C THR A 26 -3.84 0.42 18.75
N LEU A 27 -2.57 0.70 18.45
CA LEU A 27 -1.43 0.08 19.12
C LEU A 27 -0.55 1.18 19.73
N TYR A 28 -0.32 1.09 21.03
CA TYR A 28 0.60 2.00 21.73
C TYR A 28 1.84 1.26 22.22
N GLN A 29 3.01 1.77 21.86
CA GLN A 29 4.31 1.43 22.46
C GLN A 29 5.21 2.68 22.46
N ARG A 30 6.07 2.79 23.48
CA ARG A 30 7.04 3.89 23.59
C ARG A 30 7.96 3.90 22.36
N ASN A 31 8.10 5.07 21.73
CA ASN A 31 8.98 5.32 20.58
C ASN A 31 8.75 4.40 19.36
N ILE A 32 7.51 3.92 19.14
CA ILE A 32 7.20 3.02 18.02
C ILE A 32 7.53 3.63 16.65
N SER A 33 7.27 4.91 16.46
CA SER A 33 7.58 5.64 15.22
C SER A 33 9.07 5.66 14.92
N HIS A 34 9.91 5.98 15.91
CA HIS A 34 11.36 5.97 15.79
C HIS A 34 11.90 4.57 15.49
N ARG A 35 11.38 3.54 16.18
CA ARG A 35 11.78 2.13 15.96
C ARG A 35 11.42 1.61 14.58
N LEU A 36 10.32 2.10 13.99
CA LEU A 36 9.87 1.72 12.65
C LEU A 36 10.37 2.66 11.56
N GLU A 37 11.02 3.78 11.93
CA GLU A 37 11.39 4.86 11.02
C GLU A 37 10.20 5.41 10.21
N ILE A 38 9.01 5.45 10.82
CA ILE A 38 7.77 5.95 10.19
C ILE A 38 7.43 7.34 10.76
N PRO A 39 7.20 8.36 9.91
CA PRO A 39 6.89 9.71 10.37
C PRO A 39 5.55 9.80 11.10
N ILE A 40 5.47 10.69 12.09
CA ILE A 40 4.27 10.93 12.92
C ILE A 40 3.51 12.13 12.36
N GLY A 41 2.18 12.04 12.31
CA GLY A 41 1.30 13.18 12.03
C GLY A 41 0.30 12.93 10.90
N ALA A 42 -0.30 14.02 10.41
CA ALA A 42 -1.30 13.94 9.35
C ALA A 42 -0.65 13.57 8.01
N ARG A 43 -0.96 12.35 7.53
CA ARG A 43 -0.37 11.72 6.35
C ARG A 43 -0.26 12.61 5.12
N GLY A 44 -1.24 13.47 4.85
CA GLY A 44 -1.29 14.29 3.64
C GLY A 44 -0.11 15.25 3.46
N LYS A 45 0.56 15.66 4.54
CA LYS A 45 1.68 16.62 4.53
C LYS A 45 3.05 15.98 4.81
N LEU A 46 3.08 14.68 5.09
CA LEU A 46 4.32 13.99 5.45
C LEU A 46 5.12 13.65 4.19
N ASP A 47 6.43 13.88 4.22
CA ASP A 47 7.32 13.26 3.26
C ASP A 47 7.51 11.79 3.65
N ILE A 48 6.82 10.90 2.93
CA ILE A 48 6.86 9.47 3.24
C ILE A 48 8.13 8.88 2.61
N THR A 49 9.09 8.57 3.47
CA THR A 49 10.28 7.80 3.11
C THR A 49 9.99 6.31 3.29
N LEU A 50 10.37 5.51 2.29
CA LEU A 50 10.48 4.06 2.46
C LEU A 50 11.89 3.77 2.98
N PRO A 51 12.06 2.99 4.05
CA PRO A 51 13.38 2.67 4.56
C PRO A 51 14.25 1.99 3.49
N ASN A 52 15.52 2.39 3.39
CA ASN A 52 16.42 1.92 2.33
C ASN A 52 16.59 0.39 2.33
N TRP A 53 16.62 -0.23 3.51
CA TRP A 53 16.71 -1.69 3.65
C TRP A 53 15.50 -2.42 3.04
N CYS A 54 14.33 -1.78 3.01
CA CYS A 54 13.14 -2.32 2.34
C CYS A 54 13.24 -2.20 0.82
N VAL A 55 13.70 -1.05 0.33
CA VAL A 55 13.72 -0.73 -1.11
C VAL A 55 14.79 -1.56 -1.82
N ASN A 56 15.94 -1.75 -1.19
CA ASN A 56 17.07 -2.49 -1.77
C ASN A 56 16.84 -4.01 -1.79
N ASN A 57 15.84 -4.51 -1.05
CA ASN A 57 15.49 -5.93 -1.06
C ASN A 57 14.16 -6.15 -1.79
N LYS A 58 14.22 -6.79 -2.97
CA LYS A 58 13.04 -7.06 -3.81
C LYS A 58 11.89 -7.71 -3.05
N LYS A 59 12.16 -8.65 -2.14
CA LYS A 59 11.13 -9.34 -1.34
C LYS A 59 10.41 -8.38 -0.39
N TYR A 60 11.16 -7.49 0.26
CA TYR A 60 10.59 -6.49 1.16
C TYR A 60 9.82 -5.42 0.39
N LEU A 61 10.34 -4.97 -0.75
CA LEU A 61 9.63 -4.05 -1.64
C LEU A 61 8.28 -4.61 -2.09
N ILE A 62 8.24 -5.87 -2.54
CA ILE A 62 6.99 -6.56 -2.91
C ILE A 62 6.02 -6.61 -1.72
N SER A 63 6.52 -6.90 -0.52
CA SER A 63 5.70 -6.97 0.70
C SER A 63 5.10 -5.61 1.08
N ILE A 64 5.86 -4.52 0.91
CA ILE A 64 5.36 -3.16 1.11
C ILE A 64 4.30 -2.82 0.07
N LEU A 65 4.56 -3.09 -1.21
CA LEU A 65 3.60 -2.83 -2.27
C LEU A 65 2.32 -3.63 -2.06
N LYS A 66 2.39 -4.88 -1.61
CA LYS A 66 1.22 -5.66 -1.18
C LYS A 66 0.40 -4.91 -0.14
N GLY A 67 1.03 -4.47 0.95
CA GLY A 67 0.33 -3.75 2.02
C GLY A 67 -0.28 -2.42 1.57
N LEU A 68 0.44 -1.65 0.76
CA LEU A 68 -0.05 -0.38 0.20
C LEU A 68 -1.25 -0.59 -0.72
N PHE A 69 -1.14 -1.55 -1.64
CA PHE A 69 -2.22 -1.83 -2.58
C PHE A 69 -3.43 -2.47 -1.90
N GLU A 70 -3.25 -3.39 -0.94
CA GLU A 70 -4.39 -3.92 -0.15
C GLU A 70 -5.14 -2.83 0.62
N ALA A 71 -4.44 -1.78 1.05
CA ALA A 71 -5.05 -0.71 1.83
C ALA A 71 -5.78 0.35 0.98
N GLU A 72 -5.26 0.67 -0.20
CA GLU A 72 -5.70 1.87 -0.96
C GLU A 72 -5.94 1.66 -2.44
N ALA A 73 -5.53 0.51 -3.01
CA ALA A 73 -5.69 0.30 -4.43
C ALA A 73 -7.08 -0.22 -4.79
N SER A 74 -7.48 0.08 -6.02
CA SER A 74 -8.66 -0.47 -6.68
C SER A 74 -8.24 -1.32 -7.87
N TYR A 75 -8.76 -2.54 -7.92
CA TYR A 75 -8.57 -3.48 -9.03
C TYR A 75 -9.89 -3.69 -9.74
N CYS A 76 -9.95 -3.34 -11.02
CA CYS A 76 -11.14 -3.49 -11.86
C CYS A 76 -10.78 -4.09 -13.22
N VAL A 77 -11.55 -5.10 -13.63
CA VAL A 77 -11.47 -5.71 -14.96
C VAL A 77 -12.84 -5.67 -15.59
N HIS A 78 -12.94 -5.01 -16.75
CA HIS A 78 -14.16 -4.99 -17.56
C HIS A 78 -13.93 -5.81 -18.83
N LEU A 79 -14.34 -7.08 -18.78
CA LEU A 79 -14.05 -8.07 -19.82
C LEU A 79 -14.60 -7.67 -21.20
N ARG A 80 -15.81 -7.09 -21.25
CA ARG A 80 -16.45 -6.70 -22.52
C ARG A 80 -15.63 -5.69 -23.33
N THR A 81 -14.91 -4.79 -22.67
CA THR A 81 -14.03 -3.81 -23.33
C THR A 81 -12.55 -4.15 -23.18
N CYS A 82 -12.23 -5.34 -22.65
CA CYS A 82 -10.86 -5.75 -22.32
C CYS A 82 -10.09 -4.71 -21.48
N THR A 83 -10.78 -3.97 -20.61
CA THR A 83 -10.18 -2.91 -19.79
C THR A 83 -9.64 -3.51 -18.51
N TYR A 84 -8.32 -3.41 -18.31
CA TYR A 84 -7.65 -3.76 -17.07
C TYR A 84 -7.22 -2.48 -16.36
N ASN A 85 -7.59 -2.32 -15.10
CA ASN A 85 -7.22 -1.17 -14.31
C ASN A 85 -6.81 -1.60 -12.91
N PHE A 86 -5.53 -1.45 -12.60
CA PHE A 86 -5.03 -1.55 -11.23
C PHE A 86 -4.52 -0.18 -10.81
N GLU A 87 -5.30 0.49 -9.97
CA GLU A 87 -5.09 1.88 -9.59
C GLU A 87 -4.70 1.99 -8.12
N PHE A 88 -3.61 2.70 -7.83
CA PHE A 88 -3.27 3.16 -6.48
C PHE A 88 -3.52 4.67 -6.38
N SER A 89 -4.40 5.10 -5.48
CA SER A 89 -4.84 6.49 -5.37
C SER A 89 -4.50 7.09 -4.00
N ASN A 90 -3.83 8.24 -4.00
CA ASN A 90 -3.44 8.93 -2.76
C ASN A 90 -3.28 10.45 -2.96
N ARG A 91 -3.61 11.26 -1.94
CA ARG A 91 -3.38 12.72 -1.96
C ARG A 91 -1.94 13.11 -1.65
N ASN A 92 -1.19 12.23 -0.98
CA ASN A 92 0.22 12.43 -0.69
C ASN A 92 1.05 12.13 -1.95
N THR A 93 1.56 13.19 -2.57
CA THR A 93 2.35 13.10 -3.81
C THR A 93 3.70 12.43 -3.60
N SER A 94 4.33 12.55 -2.42
CA SER A 94 5.58 11.85 -2.10
C SER A 94 5.38 10.34 -2.15
N LEU A 95 4.31 9.82 -1.52
CA LEU A 95 4.00 8.39 -1.57
C LEU A 95 3.70 7.91 -2.98
N LEU A 96 2.93 8.67 -3.77
CA LEU A 96 2.71 8.34 -5.18
C LEU A 96 4.07 8.23 -5.90
N ASN A 97 4.95 9.22 -5.75
CA ASN A 97 6.27 9.20 -6.38
C ASN A 97 7.09 7.95 -5.98
N LYS A 98 6.99 7.50 -4.73
CA LYS A 98 7.65 6.27 -4.26
C LYS A 98 7.04 5.02 -4.90
N VAL A 99 5.71 4.91 -4.95
CA VAL A 99 5.02 3.79 -5.60
C VAL A 99 5.37 3.72 -7.09
N GLU A 100 5.35 4.86 -7.79
CA GLU A 100 5.71 4.93 -9.20
C GLU A 100 7.14 4.46 -9.46
N LYS A 101 8.11 4.97 -8.69
CA LYS A 101 9.52 4.55 -8.77
C LYS A 101 9.67 3.06 -8.49
N SER A 102 8.95 2.53 -7.50
CA SER A 102 8.99 1.12 -7.13
C SER A 102 8.44 0.22 -8.25
N LEU A 103 7.33 0.62 -8.88
CA LEU A 103 6.76 -0.10 -10.02
C LEU A 103 7.71 -0.10 -11.22
N ARG A 104 8.31 1.06 -11.55
CA ARG A 104 9.33 1.16 -12.61
C ARG A 104 10.55 0.29 -12.31
N HIS A 105 11.03 0.30 -11.06
CA HIS A 105 12.15 -0.54 -10.62
C HIS A 105 11.86 -2.04 -10.77
N LEU A 106 10.59 -2.45 -10.62
CA LEU A 106 10.14 -3.83 -10.85
C LEU A 106 9.87 -4.17 -12.32
N GLY A 107 10.09 -3.23 -13.25
CA GLY A 107 9.93 -3.44 -14.69
C GLY A 107 8.53 -3.12 -15.24
N TYR A 108 7.68 -2.44 -14.47
CA TYR A 108 6.35 -2.03 -14.91
C TYR A 108 6.34 -0.64 -15.53
N SER A 109 5.28 -0.34 -16.28
CA SER A 109 5.08 0.94 -16.97
C SER A 109 3.88 1.69 -16.37
N PRO A 110 3.97 2.22 -15.13
CA PRO A 110 2.87 2.93 -14.50
C PRO A 110 2.51 4.22 -15.24
N GLU A 111 1.20 4.44 -15.42
CA GLU A 111 0.65 5.71 -15.85
C GLU A 111 0.44 6.62 -14.63
N ARG A 112 1.03 7.82 -14.66
CA ARG A 112 0.90 8.81 -13.58
C ARG A 112 -0.25 9.78 -13.84
N ARG A 113 -1.11 9.97 -12.84
CA ARG A 113 -2.13 11.03 -12.75
C ARG A 113 -1.86 11.93 -11.54
N THR A 114 -2.64 13.00 -11.38
CA THR A 114 -2.49 13.96 -10.29
C THR A 114 -2.49 13.28 -8.91
N TYR A 115 -3.46 12.39 -8.67
CA TYR A 115 -3.64 11.70 -7.38
C TYR A 115 -3.67 10.17 -7.50
N ALA A 116 -3.21 9.62 -8.63
CA ALA A 116 -3.29 8.19 -8.88
C ALA A 116 -2.13 7.68 -9.75
N ILE A 117 -1.83 6.40 -9.59
CA ILE A 117 -0.91 5.63 -10.43
C ILE A 117 -1.65 4.38 -10.92
N ARG A 118 -1.56 4.10 -12.22
CA ARG A 118 -2.30 3.00 -12.84
C ARG A 118 -1.41 2.05 -13.62
N LEU A 119 -1.66 0.76 -13.48
CA LEU A 119 -1.28 -0.25 -14.46
C LEU A 119 -2.49 -0.56 -15.33
N ARG A 120 -2.28 -0.49 -16.66
CA ARG A 120 -3.35 -0.63 -17.66
C ARG A 120 -3.12 -1.75 -18.67
N LYS A 121 -1.85 -2.11 -18.91
CA LYS A 121 -1.52 -3.22 -19.79
C LYS A 121 -1.90 -4.53 -19.10
N ARG A 122 -2.71 -5.35 -19.77
CA ARG A 122 -3.20 -6.64 -19.24
C ARG A 122 -2.09 -7.48 -18.59
N ASN A 123 -1.02 -7.73 -19.33
CA ASN A 123 0.10 -8.56 -18.86
C ASN A 123 0.79 -7.96 -17.61
N GLU A 124 0.93 -6.64 -17.54
CA GLU A 124 1.50 -5.96 -16.37
C GLU A 124 0.55 -6.05 -15.17
N VAL A 125 -0.75 -5.83 -15.38
CA VAL A 125 -1.78 -5.91 -14.34
C VAL A 125 -1.85 -7.32 -13.75
N GLU A 126 -1.96 -8.34 -14.60
CA GLU A 126 -2.05 -9.75 -14.17
C GLU A 126 -0.77 -10.21 -13.46
N SER A 127 0.41 -9.89 -14.03
CA SER A 127 1.68 -10.26 -13.41
C SER A 127 1.93 -9.52 -12.10
N PHE A 128 1.59 -8.24 -12.00
CA PHE A 128 1.71 -7.47 -10.75
C PHE A 128 0.76 -7.99 -9.68
N LYS A 129 -0.51 -8.23 -10.03
CA LYS A 129 -1.50 -8.85 -9.13
C LYS A 129 -0.98 -10.17 -8.55
N LYS A 130 -0.38 -11.02 -9.39
CA LYS A 130 0.23 -12.28 -8.97
C LYS A 130 1.47 -12.06 -8.10
N MET A 131 2.34 -11.11 -8.45
CA MET A 131 3.57 -10.82 -7.73
C MET A 131 3.32 -10.38 -6.28
N ILE A 132 2.34 -9.49 -6.06
CA ILE A 132 1.98 -9.04 -4.71
C ILE A 132 1.00 -9.98 -4.01
N ASP A 133 0.54 -11.05 -4.67
CA ASP A 133 -0.49 -11.96 -4.17
C ASP A 133 -1.71 -11.17 -3.65
N PHE A 134 -2.27 -10.32 -4.53
CA PHE A 134 -3.37 -9.44 -4.18
C PHE A 134 -4.64 -10.24 -3.92
N ARG A 135 -5.25 -10.00 -2.75
CA ARG A 135 -6.45 -10.74 -2.33
C ARG A 135 -7.59 -10.59 -3.32
N SER A 136 -8.26 -11.70 -3.56
CA SER A 136 -9.55 -11.73 -4.27
C SER A 136 -10.61 -12.08 -3.23
N TYR A 137 -11.51 -11.14 -2.96
CA TYR A 137 -12.70 -11.38 -2.15
C TYR A 137 -13.78 -11.84 -3.12
N LEU A 138 -13.80 -13.15 -3.39
CA LEU A 138 -14.89 -13.82 -4.09
C LEU A 138 -16.03 -14.09 -3.10
#